data_AF-A0A918I4E7-F1
#
_entry.id   AF-A0A918I4E7-F1
#
_cell.length_a   1.000
_cell.length_b   1.000
_cell.length_c   1.000
_cell.angle_alpha   90.00
_cell.angle_beta   90.00
_cell.angle_gamma   90.00
#
_symmetry.space_group_name_H-M   'P 1'
#
loop_
_entity.id
_entity.type
_entity.pdbx_description
1 polymer ?
#
loop_
_entity_poly.entity_id
_entity_poly.type
_entity_poly.pdbx_seq_one_letter_code
_entity_poly.pdbx_strand_id
1 'polypeptide(L)'
;MANAVISRAHSKPREIKLHQLPAPIADQLNQLLDQADQHAERRDLAAYALLHAQAVTLIGIRQPTHGELARCTCQACYCDTVFDEHQARYYLDGNVEFIQCPGCVDDHLIHVDD
;
A
#
# COMPACT_ATOMS: atom_id res chain seq x y z
N MET A 1 -17.19 38.05 10.29
CA MET A 1 -15.97 37.37 9.80
C MET A 1 -16.08 35.90 10.19
N ALA A 2 -16.61 35.08 9.29
CA ALA A 2 -16.78 33.66 9.54
C ALA A 2 -15.50 32.94 9.13
N ASN A 3 -14.76 32.43 10.12
CA ASN A 3 -13.58 31.60 9.91
C ASN A 3 -14.00 30.32 9.18
N ALA A 4 -13.46 30.10 7.98
CA ALA A 4 -13.57 28.85 7.26
C ALA A 4 -12.77 27.75 8.00
N VAL A 5 -13.47 26.88 8.74
CA VAL A 5 -12.91 25.65 9.32
C VAL A 5 -13.40 24.46 8.49
N ILE A 6 -13.13 24.46 7.19
CA ILE A 6 -13.37 23.28 6.32
C ILE A 6 -12.25 23.23 5.28
N SER A 7 -11.02 22.85 5.66
CA SER A 7 -9.92 22.78 4.67
C SER A 7 -8.86 21.70 4.87
N ARG A 8 -9.08 20.65 5.70
CA ARG A 8 -8.04 19.61 5.89
C ARG A 8 -8.45 18.15 5.73
N ALA A 9 -9.72 17.85 5.42
CA ALA A 9 -10.12 16.47 5.12
C ALA A 9 -9.70 16.03 3.69
N HIS A 10 -9.23 16.94 2.83
CA HIS A 10 -9.02 16.70 1.39
C HIS A 10 -7.57 16.44 0.96
N SER A 11 -6.57 16.41 1.85
CA SER A 11 -5.16 16.45 1.44
C SER A 11 -4.30 15.28 1.92
N LYS A 12 -4.90 14.17 2.36
CA LYS A 12 -4.09 12.96 2.61
C LYS A 12 -3.71 12.32 1.27
N PRO A 13 -2.45 11.93 1.07
CA PRO A 13 -2.02 11.27 -0.16
C PRO A 13 -2.76 9.92 -0.31
N ARG A 14 -2.88 9.44 -1.55
CA ARG A 14 -3.46 8.12 -1.87
C ARG A 14 -2.41 7.01 -1.98
N GLU A 15 -1.15 7.40 -2.07
CA GLU A 15 0.01 6.54 -2.19
C GLU A 15 1.21 7.26 -1.56
N ILE A 16 2.17 6.48 -1.09
CA ILE A 16 3.42 6.98 -0.50
C ILE A 16 4.56 6.15 -1.03
N LYS A 17 5.69 6.78 -1.36
CA LYS A 17 6.93 6.06 -1.67
C LYS A 17 7.70 5.82 -0.38
N LEU A 18 8.05 4.57 -0.07
CA LEU A 18 8.76 4.20 1.17
C LEU A 18 10.04 5.03 1.39
N HIS A 19 10.84 5.27 0.34
CA HIS A 19 12.08 6.05 0.45
C HIS A 19 11.86 7.55 0.75
N GLN A 20 10.62 8.05 0.67
CA GLN A 20 10.27 9.42 1.07
C GLN A 20 9.92 9.52 2.56
N LEU A 21 9.75 8.40 3.25
CA LEU A 21 9.52 8.35 4.69
C LEU A 21 10.86 8.44 5.43
N PRO A 22 10.87 9.01 6.65
CA PRO A 22 12.00 8.82 7.56
C PRO A 22 12.26 7.33 7.76
N ALA A 23 13.53 6.90 7.69
CA ALA A 23 13.94 5.50 7.86
C ALA A 23 13.21 4.74 8.98
N PRO A 24 13.11 5.25 10.24
CA PRO A 24 12.40 4.52 11.30
C PRO A 24 10.90 4.32 11.01
N ILE A 25 10.26 5.24 10.27
CA ILE A 25 8.86 5.12 9.87
C ILE A 25 8.71 4.10 8.74
N ALA A 26 9.63 4.08 7.78
CA ALA A 26 9.66 3.09 6.71
C ALA A 26 9.86 1.66 7.27
N ASP A 27 10.79 1.50 8.22
CA ASP A 27 11.05 0.21 8.87
C ASP A 27 9.83 -0.27 9.66
N GLN A 28 9.21 0.61 10.43
CA GLN A 28 8.00 0.28 11.20
C GLN A 28 6.82 -0.06 10.27
N LEU A 29 6.66 0.65 9.15
CA LEU A 29 5.65 0.34 8.15
C LEU A 29 5.86 -1.07 7.58
N ASN A 30 7.08 -1.39 7.17
CA ASN A 30 7.40 -2.72 6.65
C ASN A 30 7.11 -3.81 7.68
N GLN A 31 7.50 -3.60 8.94
CA GLN A 31 7.19 -4.55 10.01
C GLN A 31 5.69 -4.77 10.20
N LEU A 32 4.87 -3.72 10.14
CA LEU A 32 3.42 -3.84 10.25
C LEU A 32 2.81 -4.64 9.10
N LEU A 33 3.28 -4.41 7.87
CA LEU A 33 2.81 -5.13 6.69
C LEU A 33 3.27 -6.59 6.69
N ASP A 34 4.53 -6.86 7.03
CA ASP A 34 5.04 -8.23 7.16
C ASP A 34 4.30 -9.02 8.25
N GLN A 35 3.95 -8.37 9.37
CA GLN A 35 3.12 -8.99 10.40
C GLN A 35 1.68 -9.25 9.91
N ALA A 36 1.12 -8.32 9.11
CA ALA A 36 -0.21 -8.50 8.54
C ALA A 36 -0.23 -9.75 7.67
N ASP A 37 0.75 -9.90 6.76
CA ASP A 37 0.90 -11.07 5.89
C ASP A 37 0.96 -12.38 6.71
N GLN A 38 1.76 -12.41 7.79
CA GLN A 38 1.83 -13.57 8.69
C GLN A 38 0.52 -13.89 9.42
N HIS A 39 -0.32 -12.90 9.70
CA HIS A 39 -1.65 -13.11 10.27
C HIS A 39 -2.65 -13.57 9.20
N ALA A 40 -2.56 -13.08 7.97
CA ALA A 40 -3.36 -13.54 6.83
C ALA A 40 -3.10 -15.04 6.54
N GLU A 41 -1.83 -15.47 6.55
CA GLU A 41 -1.44 -16.88 6.39
C GLU A 41 -2.09 -17.79 7.46
N ARG A 42 -2.25 -17.27 8.68
CA ARG A 42 -2.89 -17.97 9.81
C ARG A 42 -4.40 -17.80 9.85
N ARG A 43 -5.00 -17.09 8.87
CA ARG A 43 -6.43 -16.75 8.79
C ARG A 43 -6.93 -15.91 9.97
N ASP A 44 -6.04 -15.16 10.61
CA ASP A 44 -6.37 -14.22 11.68
C ASP A 44 -6.68 -12.83 11.08
N LEU A 45 -7.86 -12.72 10.49
CA LEU A 45 -8.28 -11.53 9.72
C LEU A 45 -8.50 -10.30 10.60
N ALA A 46 -8.77 -10.49 11.90
CA ALA A 46 -8.95 -9.39 12.83
C ALA A 46 -7.61 -8.69 13.12
N ALA A 47 -6.56 -9.46 13.42
CA ALA A 47 -5.22 -8.91 13.61
C ALA A 47 -4.66 -8.30 12.32
N TYR A 48 -4.88 -8.97 11.19
CA TYR A 48 -4.55 -8.45 9.86
C TYR A 48 -5.15 -7.05 9.62
N ALA A 49 -6.46 -6.88 9.78
CA ALA A 49 -7.12 -5.60 9.58
C ALA A 49 -6.63 -4.51 10.55
N LEU A 50 -6.34 -4.87 11.81
CA LEU A 50 -5.79 -3.93 12.80
C LEU A 50 -4.39 -3.45 12.42
N LEU A 51 -3.54 -4.31 11.87
CA LEU A 51 -2.19 -3.96 11.44
C LEU A 51 -2.22 -3.02 10.23
N HIS A 52 -3.11 -3.25 9.26
CA HIS A 52 -3.31 -2.29 8.16
C HIS A 52 -3.85 -0.95 8.65
N ALA A 53 -4.79 -0.92 9.58
CA ALA A 53 -5.28 0.33 10.17
C ALA A 53 -4.17 1.10 10.91
N GLN A 54 -3.27 0.40 11.60
CA GLN A 54 -2.09 0.99 12.23
C GLN A 54 -1.12 1.55 11.18
N ALA A 55 -0.86 0.81 10.11
CA ALA A 55 -0.02 1.25 9.00
C ALA A 55 -0.56 2.53 8.34
N VAL A 56 -1.87 2.57 8.03
CA VAL A 56 -2.55 3.77 7.49
C VAL A 56 -2.39 4.98 8.41
N THR A 57 -2.53 4.76 9.73
CA THR A 57 -2.38 5.81 10.73
C THR A 57 -0.94 6.32 10.81
N LEU A 58 0.03 5.40 10.79
CA LEU A 58 1.47 5.69 10.86
C LEU A 58 1.93 6.62 9.73
N ILE A 59 1.53 6.32 8.50
CA ILE A 59 2.01 7.04 7.30
C ILE A 59 1.10 8.19 6.88
N GLY A 60 -0.09 8.31 7.49
CA GLY A 60 -1.00 9.43 7.23
C GLY A 60 -1.64 9.44 5.85
N ILE A 61 -1.71 8.27 5.19
CA ILE A 61 -2.39 8.09 3.90
C ILE A 61 -3.92 8.16 4.05
N ARG A 62 -4.63 8.40 2.94
CA ARG A 62 -6.08 8.26 2.91
C ARG A 62 -6.46 6.82 3.24
N GLN A 63 -7.56 6.64 3.99
CA GLN A 63 -8.07 5.32 4.30
C GLN A 63 -8.34 4.53 3.01
N PRO A 64 -7.78 3.31 2.87
CA PRO A 64 -8.02 2.46 1.71
C PRO A 64 -9.48 2.03 1.61
N THR A 65 -9.93 1.68 0.41
CA THR A 65 -11.33 1.33 0.11
C THR A 65 -11.81 0.12 0.92
N HIS A 66 -10.95 -0.89 1.08
CA HIS A 66 -11.22 -2.09 1.88
C HIS A 66 -10.40 -2.15 3.17
N GLY A 67 -9.66 -1.08 3.48
CA GLY A 67 -8.80 -0.99 4.66
C GLY A 67 -7.41 -1.58 4.48
N GLU A 68 -7.13 -2.20 3.34
CA GLU A 68 -5.88 -2.92 3.07
C GLU A 68 -4.91 -2.06 2.25
N LEU A 69 -3.62 -2.24 2.53
CA LEU A 69 -2.53 -1.55 1.84
C LEU A 69 -1.69 -2.59 1.12
N ALA A 70 -1.31 -2.30 -0.12
CA ALA A 70 -0.38 -3.09 -0.88
C ALA A 70 0.98 -2.40 -1.01
N ARG A 71 2.04 -3.22 -1.13
CA ARG A 71 3.36 -2.78 -1.57
C ARG A 71 3.52 -3.16 -3.03
N CYS A 72 3.98 -2.22 -3.84
CA CYS A 72 4.35 -2.53 -5.21
C CYS A 72 5.57 -3.45 -5.21
N THR A 73 5.45 -4.61 -5.83
CA THR A 73 6.53 -5.58 -6.03
C THR A 73 6.94 -5.66 -7.51
N CYS A 74 6.63 -4.63 -8.29
CA CYS A 74 7.01 -4.53 -9.70
C CYS A 74 8.52 -4.69 -9.88
N GLN A 75 8.93 -5.76 -10.57
CA GLN A 75 10.33 -6.10 -10.80
C GLN A 75 11.05 -5.14 -11.76
N ALA A 76 10.31 -4.41 -12.60
CA ALA A 76 10.92 -3.54 -13.59
C ALA A 76 11.55 -2.28 -12.97
N CYS A 77 10.98 -1.76 -11.88
CA CYS A 77 11.39 -0.47 -11.33
C CYS A 77 11.56 -0.39 -9.82
N TYR A 78 11.07 -1.36 -9.05
CA TYR A 78 11.17 -1.35 -7.57
C TYR A 78 10.78 0.01 -6.97
N CYS A 79 9.59 0.52 -7.32
CA CYS A 79 9.22 1.90 -6.99
C CYS A 79 8.92 2.14 -5.49
N ASP A 80 8.84 1.05 -4.71
CA ASP A 80 8.52 1.00 -3.29
C ASP A 80 7.27 1.79 -2.89
N THR A 81 6.31 1.90 -3.81
CA THR A 81 5.04 2.57 -3.55
C THR A 81 4.15 1.72 -2.66
N VAL A 82 3.67 2.30 -1.57
CA VAL A 82 2.61 1.78 -0.71
C VAL A 82 1.31 2.50 -1.03
N PHE A 83 0.25 1.75 -1.31
CA PHE A 83 -1.00 2.28 -1.85
C PHE A 83 -2.21 1.45 -1.44
N ASP A 84 -3.42 1.94 -1.73
CA ASP A 84 -4.68 1.20 -1.52
C ASP A 84 -4.70 -0.07 -2.40
N GLU A 85 -4.79 -1.23 -1.76
CA GLU A 85 -4.77 -2.53 -2.44
C GLU A 85 -5.89 -2.67 -3.48
N HIS A 86 -7.03 -1.99 -3.31
CA HIS A 86 -8.10 -2.00 -4.32
C HIS A 86 -7.66 -1.45 -5.70
N GLN A 87 -6.57 -0.67 -5.74
CA GLN A 87 -6.00 -0.15 -6.98
C GLN A 87 -4.88 -1.05 -7.54
N ALA A 88 -4.62 -2.19 -6.90
CA ALA A 88 -3.55 -3.10 -7.28
C ALA A 88 -3.91 -3.86 -8.56
N ARG A 89 -2.90 -4.10 -9.37
CA ARG A 89 -2.96 -5.10 -10.44
C ARG A 89 -2.02 -6.24 -10.09
N TYR A 90 -2.57 -7.44 -10.13
CA TYR A 90 -1.84 -8.67 -9.87
C TYR A 90 -1.46 -9.30 -11.21
N TYR A 91 -0.25 -9.85 -11.29
CA TYR A 91 0.20 -10.65 -12.42
C TYR A 91 1.05 -11.81 -11.91
N LEU A 92 1.11 -12.87 -12.72
CA LEU A 92 1.94 -14.03 -12.44
C LEU A 92 3.19 -13.98 -13.33
N ASP A 93 4.34 -14.26 -12.73
CA ASP A 93 5.56 -14.61 -13.44
C ASP A 93 5.98 -16.01 -12.97
N GLY A 94 5.67 -17.01 -13.81
CA GLY A 94 5.65 -18.41 -13.43
C GLY A 94 4.61 -18.71 -12.34
N ASN A 95 5.08 -19.13 -11.16
CA ASN A 95 4.23 -19.44 -10.00
C ASN A 95 4.24 -18.34 -8.93
N VAL A 96 4.88 -17.20 -9.20
CA VAL A 96 5.01 -16.11 -8.24
C VAL A 96 4.05 -15.00 -8.64
N GLU A 97 3.20 -14.59 -7.70
CA GLU A 97 2.32 -13.44 -7.87
C GLU A 97 3.03 -12.16 -7.50
N PHE A 98 2.84 -11.14 -8.34
CA PHE A 98 3.40 -9.81 -8.18
C PHE A 98 2.30 -8.77 -8.19
N ILE A 99 2.54 -7.67 -7.48
CA ILE A 99 1.59 -6.60 -7.25
C ILE A 99 2.16 -5.31 -7.86
N GLN A 100 1.38 -4.66 -8.73
CA GLN A 100 1.73 -3.37 -9.30
C GLN A 100 0.85 -2.26 -8.72
N CYS A 101 1.48 -1.13 -8.38
CA CYS A 101 0.77 0.12 -8.14
C CYS A 101 0.28 0.73 -9.46
N PRO A 102 -0.69 1.66 -9.44
CA PRO A 102 -1.25 2.28 -10.65
C PRO A 102 -0.19 2.85 -11.61
N GLY A 103 0.83 3.54 -11.09
CA GLY A 103 1.90 4.08 -11.93
C GLY A 103 2.73 2.99 -12.63
N CYS A 104 2.97 1.86 -11.98
CA CYS A 104 3.71 0.75 -12.61
C CYS A 104 2.87 0.02 -13.65
N VAL A 105 1.55 -0.04 -13.47
CA VAL A 105 0.66 -0.63 -14.47
C VAL A 105 0.68 0.17 -15.77
N ASP A 106 0.72 1.50 -15.65
CA ASP A 106 0.74 2.39 -16.80
C ASP A 106 2.12 2.38 -17.52
N ASP A 107 3.21 2.36 -16.76
CA ASP A 107 4.57 2.47 -17.29
C ASP A 107 5.20 1.12 -17.70
N HIS A 108 4.85 0.04 -17.01
CA HIS A 108 5.46 -1.29 -17.17
C HIS A 108 4.39 -2.33 -17.50
N LEU A 109 3.75 -2.16 -18.66
CA LEU A 109 2.80 -3.13 -19.21
C LEU A 109 3.45 -4.51 -19.27
N ILE A 110 3.00 -5.40 -18.41
CA ILE A 110 3.40 -6.80 -18.44
C ILE A 110 2.46 -7.50 -19.40
N HIS A 111 3.00 -7.93 -20.52
CA HIS A 111 2.34 -8.87 -21.42
C HIS A 111 2.27 -10.21 -20.68
N VAL A 112 1.08 -10.58 -20.24
CA VAL A 112 0.82 -11.96 -19.82
C VAL A 112 0.76 -12.75 -21.12
N ASP A 113 1.87 -13.37 -21.50
CA ASP A 113 1.88 -14.38 -22.55
C ASP A 113 1.16 -15.62 -21.97
N ASP A 114 0.03 -15.96 -22.57
CA ASP A 114 -0.87 -17.08 -22.24
C ASP A 114 -0.19 -18.46 -22.46
#